data_AF-A0A5S9IRW4-F1
#
_entry.id   AF-A0A5S9IRW4-F1
#
_cell.length_a   1.000
_cell.length_b   1.000
_cell.length_c   1.000
_cell.angle_alpha   90.00
_cell.angle_beta   90.00
_cell.angle_gamma   90.00
#
_symmetry.space_group_name_H-M   'P 1'
#
loop_
_entity.id
_entity.type
_entity.pdbx_description
1 polymer ?
#
loop_
_entity_poly.entity_id
_entity_poly.type
_entity_poly.pdbx_seq_one_letter_code
_entity_poly.pdbx_strand_id
1 'polypeptide(L)'
;MAYDASGKKVVWALAIGLLIMMPVVFINITDREQQQQADAKIHGLIEEQYIIVRKEIDTYIEKQEYELAVERWKKFLKKFSYRNQYKKQIVAEIKELQRKIK
;
A
#
# COMPACT_ATOMS: atom_id res chain seq x y z
N MET A 1 7.95 22.60 -52.69
CA MET A 1 8.75 23.84 -52.73
C MET A 1 7.96 24.92 -52.01
N ALA A 2 8.35 25.30 -50.80
CA ALA A 2 7.71 26.38 -50.06
C ALA A 2 8.41 27.71 -50.37
N TYR A 3 7.62 28.77 -50.55
CA TYR A 3 8.08 30.15 -50.66
C TYR A 3 7.68 30.86 -49.36
N ASP A 4 8.53 31.74 -48.83
CA ASP A 4 8.10 32.63 -47.74
C ASP A 4 7.21 33.76 -48.29
N ALA A 5 6.50 34.49 -47.41
CA ALA A 5 5.53 35.55 -47.78
C ALA A 5 6.12 36.74 -48.57
N SER A 6 7.46 36.84 -48.66
CA SER A 6 8.20 37.81 -49.47
C SER A 6 8.60 37.29 -50.86
N GLY A 7 8.20 36.07 -51.24
CA GLY A 7 8.37 35.52 -52.59
C GLY A 7 9.79 35.00 -52.91
N LYS A 8 10.67 34.87 -51.90
CA LYS A 8 12.01 34.31 -52.09
C LYS A 8 12.03 32.78 -51.93
N LYS A 9 12.89 32.12 -52.71
CA LYS A 9 13.06 30.66 -52.72
C LYS A 9 13.87 30.24 -51.48
N VAL A 10 13.23 29.56 -50.53
CA VAL A 10 13.91 28.96 -49.39
C VAL A 10 14.28 27.52 -49.75
N VAL A 11 15.57 27.28 -49.99
CA VAL A 11 16.13 25.94 -50.18
C VAL A 11 16.50 25.40 -48.80
N TRP A 12 15.65 24.54 -48.24
CA TRP A 12 15.98 23.72 -47.07
C TRP A 12 16.77 22.50 -47.55
N ALA A 13 18.09 22.63 -47.66
CA ALA A 13 18.98 21.51 -47.95
C ALA A 13 19.60 20.99 -46.65
N LEU A 14 19.32 19.70 -46.35
CA LEU A 14 20.17 18.69 -45.69
C LEU A 14 20.85 19.03 -44.34
N ALA A 15 21.05 18.13 -43.37
CA ALA A 15 20.73 16.71 -43.19
C ALA A 15 20.99 16.37 -41.70
N ILE A 16 20.05 15.69 -41.04
CA ILE A 16 20.36 14.83 -39.89
C ILE A 16 19.71 13.49 -40.18
N GLY A 17 20.41 12.67 -40.95
CA GLY A 17 20.28 11.23 -40.81
C GLY A 17 21.32 10.77 -39.79
N LEU A 18 20.86 10.25 -38.64
CA LEU A 18 21.27 8.99 -37.99
C LEU A 18 21.12 9.07 -36.45
N LEU A 19 20.41 8.07 -35.91
CA LEU A 19 20.53 7.51 -34.55
C LEU A 19 20.06 8.37 -33.36
N ILE A 20 18.86 8.07 -32.83
CA ILE A 20 18.68 7.33 -31.57
C ILE A 20 17.16 7.22 -31.30
N MET A 21 16.80 6.06 -30.76
CA MET A 21 15.52 5.61 -30.22
C MET A 21 14.60 6.70 -29.65
N MET A 22 13.29 6.42 -29.74
CA MET A 22 12.28 6.85 -28.78
C MET A 22 12.86 7.24 -27.41
N PRO A 23 12.37 8.33 -26.83
CA PRO A 23 11.65 8.16 -25.60
C PRO A 23 10.21 8.53 -25.89
N VAL A 24 9.40 7.51 -26.16
CA VAL A 24 8.11 7.48 -25.49
C VAL A 24 8.49 7.59 -24.03
N VAL A 25 8.41 8.81 -23.49
CA VAL A 25 8.45 9.04 -22.06
C VAL A 25 7.17 8.39 -21.57
N PHE A 26 7.26 7.08 -21.35
CA PHE A 26 6.33 6.38 -20.50
C PHE A 26 6.38 7.13 -19.18
N ILE A 27 5.33 7.91 -18.93
CA ILE A 27 4.96 8.35 -17.59
C ILE A 27 4.77 7.05 -16.80
N ASN A 28 5.86 6.56 -16.21
CA ASN A 28 5.88 5.41 -15.31
C ASN A 28 6.26 5.92 -13.91
N ILE A 29 5.65 7.05 -13.53
CA ILE A 29 5.93 7.80 -12.28
C ILE A 29 4.64 8.05 -11.48
N THR A 30 3.45 7.74 -12.01
CA THR A 30 2.18 7.90 -11.27
C THR A 30 1.86 6.71 -10.35
N ASP A 31 2.60 5.61 -10.43
CA ASP A 31 2.20 4.38 -9.71
C ASP A 31 2.82 4.30 -8.30
N ARG A 32 4.13 4.49 -8.14
CA ARG A 32 4.82 4.17 -6.87
C ARG A 32 4.52 5.14 -5.73
N GLU A 33 4.51 6.45 -5.95
CA GLU A 33 4.24 7.42 -4.88
C GLU A 33 2.77 7.44 -4.47
N GLN A 34 1.83 7.29 -5.42
CA GLN A 34 0.41 7.15 -5.10
C GLN A 34 0.11 5.82 -4.41
N GLN A 35 0.77 4.73 -4.83
CA GLN A 35 0.65 3.43 -4.18
C GLN A 35 1.26 3.45 -2.77
N GLN A 36 2.38 4.15 -2.54
CA GLN A 36 2.94 4.37 -1.21
C GLN A 36 2.05 5.22 -0.29
N GLN A 37 1.42 6.28 -0.81
CA GLN A 37 0.46 7.08 -0.03
C GLN A 37 -0.81 6.31 0.30
N ALA A 38 -1.32 5.51 -0.64
CA ALA A 38 -2.45 4.61 -0.40
C ALA A 38 -2.09 3.55 0.65
N ASP A 39 -0.90 2.96 0.55
CA ASP A 39 -0.38 1.99 1.50
C ASP A 39 -0.21 2.59 2.90
N ALA A 40 0.33 3.80 3.02
CA ALA A 40 0.46 4.50 4.30
C ALA A 40 -0.90 4.79 4.96
N LYS A 41 -1.90 5.21 4.17
CA LYS A 41 -3.28 5.42 4.67
C LYS A 41 -3.91 4.11 5.13
N ILE A 42 -3.74 3.02 4.35
CA ILE A 42 -4.23 1.70 4.73
C ILE A 42 -3.54 1.21 6.02
N HIS A 43 -2.24 1.44 6.15
CA HIS A 43 -1.50 1.11 7.37
C HIS A 43 -2.01 1.86 8.60
N GLY A 44 -2.23 3.17 8.50
CA GLY A 44 -2.80 3.97 9.59
C GLY A 44 -4.19 3.49 10.02
N LEU A 45 -5.07 3.15 9.06
CA LEU A 45 -6.40 2.61 9.37
C LEU A 45 -6.32 1.22 10.03
N ILE A 46 -5.34 0.38 9.67
CA ILE A 46 -5.12 -0.92 10.32
C ILE A 46 -4.63 -0.72 11.76
N GLU A 47 -3.77 0.27 12.00
CA GLU A 47 -3.26 0.61 13.33
C GLU A 47 -4.37 1.15 14.26
N GLU A 48 -5.21 2.06 13.78
CA GLU A 48 -6.37 2.52 14.56
C GLU A 48 -7.31 1.36 14.91
N GLN A 49 -7.61 0.50 13.94
CA GLN A 49 -8.46 -0.66 14.18
C GLN A 49 -7.82 -1.68 15.13
N TYR A 50 -6.49 -1.85 15.06
CA TYR A 50 -5.74 -2.66 16.00
C TYR A 50 -5.90 -2.13 17.43
N ILE A 51 -5.76 -0.81 17.64
CA ILE A 51 -5.90 -0.19 18.97
C ILE A 51 -7.32 -0.38 19.53
N ILE A 52 -8.35 -0.22 18.70
CA ILE A 52 -9.75 -0.41 19.12
C ILE A 52 -9.99 -1.85 19.53
N VAL A 53 -9.62 -2.80 18.67
CA VAL A 53 -9.77 -4.23 18.96
C VAL A 53 -8.95 -4.61 20.19
N ARG A 54 -7.75 -4.04 20.35
CA ARG A 54 -6.91 -4.31 21.52
C ARG A 54 -7.60 -3.93 22.83
N LYS A 55 -8.21 -2.75 22.91
CA LYS A 55 -8.96 -2.34 24.11
C LYS A 55 -10.14 -3.27 24.42
N GLU A 56 -10.83 -3.73 23.37
CA GLU A 56 -11.91 -4.71 23.50
C GLU A 56 -11.40 -6.05 24.03
N ILE A 57 -10.25 -6.53 23.52
CA ILE A 57 -9.56 -7.72 24.02
C ILE A 57 -9.16 -7.58 25.48
N ASP A 58 -8.53 -6.46 25.84
CA ASP A 58 -8.07 -6.22 27.22
C ASP A 58 -9.27 -6.27 28.18
N THR A 59 -10.43 -5.73 27.76
CA THR A 59 -11.68 -5.84 28.52
C THR A 59 -12.13 -7.30 28.70
N TYR A 60 -12.04 -8.15 27.66
CA TYR A 60 -12.35 -9.57 27.78
C TYR A 60 -11.36 -10.29 28.71
N ILE A 61 -10.07 -9.94 28.66
CA ILE A 61 -9.04 -10.50 29.53
C ILE A 61 -9.31 -10.16 31.00
N GLU A 62 -9.68 -8.91 31.29
CA GLU A 62 -10.06 -8.47 32.64
C GLU A 62 -11.26 -9.24 33.19
N LYS A 63 -12.25 -9.53 32.32
CA LYS A 63 -13.41 -10.35 32.66
C LYS A 63 -13.14 -11.86 32.67
N GLN A 64 -11.90 -12.27 32.40
CA GLN A 64 -11.48 -13.67 32.25
C GLN A 64 -12.21 -14.42 31.12
N GLU A 65 -12.79 -13.69 30.17
CA GLU A 65 -13.45 -14.22 28.97
C GLU A 65 -12.41 -14.53 27.87
N TYR A 66 -11.42 -15.36 28.20
CA TYR A 66 -10.26 -15.62 27.34
C TYR A 66 -10.63 -16.25 25.99
N GLU A 67 -11.71 -17.03 25.92
CA GLU A 67 -12.22 -17.58 24.66
C GLU A 67 -12.70 -16.49 23.70
N LEU A 68 -13.45 -15.49 24.22
CA LEU A 68 -13.91 -14.34 23.42
C LEU A 68 -12.73 -13.50 22.94
N ALA A 69 -11.73 -13.28 23.81
CA ALA A 69 -10.49 -12.62 23.43
C ALA A 69 -9.77 -13.34 22.27
N VAL A 70 -9.61 -14.67 22.38
CA VAL A 70 -8.98 -15.48 21.32
C VAL A 70 -9.78 -15.41 20.01
N GLU A 71 -11.11 -15.54 20.07
CA GLU A 71 -11.97 -15.49 18.89
C GLU A 71 -11.88 -14.12 18.20
N ARG A 72 -11.91 -13.05 18.98
CA ARG A 72 -11.85 -11.69 18.49
C ARG A 72 -10.51 -11.39 17.79
N TRP A 73 -9.39 -11.85 18.36
CA TRP A 73 -8.08 -11.77 17.70
C TRP A 73 -8.03 -12.56 16.38
N LYS A 74 -8.60 -13.77 16.34
CA LYS A 74 -8.68 -14.57 15.09
C LYS A 74 -9.50 -13.86 14.02
N LYS A 75 -10.62 -13.23 14.40
CA LYS A 75 -11.47 -12.45 13.49
C LYS A 75 -10.72 -11.25 12.90
N PHE A 76 -9.93 -10.57 13.73
CA PHE A 76 -9.08 -9.47 13.27
C PHE A 76 -7.99 -9.95 12.30
N LEU A 77 -7.29 -11.05 12.61
CA LEU A 77 -6.29 -11.65 11.70
C LEU A 77 -6.89 -12.11 10.37
N LYS A 78 -8.12 -12.64 10.37
CA LYS A 78 -8.81 -13.04 9.14
C LYS A 78 -9.11 -11.84 8.24
N LYS A 79 -9.45 -10.69 8.84
CA LYS A 79 -9.76 -9.45 8.10
C LYS A 79 -8.52 -8.74 7.56
N PHE A 80 -7.38 -8.82 8.25
CA PHE A 80 -6.15 -8.08 7.91
C PHE A 80 -4.95 -9.00 7.61
N SER A 81 -5.19 -10.13 6.95
CA SER A 81 -4.28 -11.29 6.87
C SER A 81 -2.93 -11.06 6.17
N TYR A 82 -2.83 -10.05 5.29
CA TYR A 82 -1.73 -9.92 4.31
C TYR A 82 -0.75 -8.75 4.51
N ARG A 83 -1.08 -7.72 5.31
CA ARG A 83 -0.19 -6.55 5.55
C ARG A 83 -0.26 -6.01 6.97
N ASN A 84 -0.35 -6.91 7.95
CA ASN A 84 -0.44 -6.51 9.34
C ASN A 84 0.88 -6.75 10.07
N GLN A 85 1.56 -5.66 10.44
CA GLN A 85 2.79 -5.70 11.24
C GLN A 85 2.59 -6.38 12.60
N TYR A 86 1.38 -6.31 13.17
CA TYR A 86 1.05 -6.90 14.47
C TYR A 86 0.74 -8.40 14.41
N LYS A 87 0.69 -9.02 13.21
CA LYS A 87 0.32 -10.43 13.05
C LYS A 87 1.12 -11.37 13.95
N LYS A 88 2.43 -11.17 14.05
CA LYS A 88 3.31 -12.01 14.89
C LYS A 88 2.97 -11.87 16.37
N GLN A 89 2.78 -10.64 16.85
CA GLN A 89 2.40 -10.35 18.24
C GLN A 89 1.04 -10.96 18.57
N ILE A 90 0.04 -10.76 17.71
CA ILE A 90 -1.31 -11.30 17.90
C ILE A 90 -1.30 -12.83 17.97
N VAL A 91 -0.54 -13.50 17.10
CA VAL A 91 -0.44 -14.97 17.13
C VAL A 91 0.23 -15.46 18.43
N ALA A 92 1.25 -14.74 18.93
CA ALA A 92 1.87 -15.07 20.21
C ALA A 92 0.89 -14.90 21.37
N GLU A 93 0.11 -13.83 21.37
CA GLU A 93 -0.89 -13.53 22.39
C GLU A 93 -2.05 -14.53 22.38
N ILE A 94 -2.57 -14.89 21.20
CA ILE A 94 -3.57 -15.97 21.08
C ILE A 94 -3.06 -17.24 21.74
N LYS A 95 -1.80 -17.63 21.49
CA LYS A 95 -1.21 -18.83 22.10
C LYS A 95 -1.11 -18.71 23.62
N GLU A 96 -0.78 -17.54 24.14
CA GLU A 96 -0.72 -17.30 25.58
C GLU A 96 -2.11 -17.39 26.21
N LEU A 97 -3.11 -16.74 25.63
CA LEU A 97 -4.50 -16.81 26.09
C LEU A 97 -5.04 -18.25 26.05
N GLN A 98 -4.72 -19.00 25.00
CA GLN A 98 -5.07 -20.43 24.90
C GLN A 98 -4.40 -21.29 25.98
N ARG A 99 -3.22 -20.92 26.49
CA ARG A 99 -2.60 -21.61 27.63
C ARG A 99 -3.31 -21.33 28.95
N LYS A 100 -3.93 -20.16 29.11
CA LYS A 100 -4.68 -19.80 30.33
C LYS A 100 -6.07 -20.46 30.38
N ILE A 101 -6.59 -20.89 29.23
CA ILE A 101 -7.86 -21.63 29.12
C ILE A 101 -7.70 -23.12 29.50
N LYS A 102 -6.51 -23.69 29.29
CA LYS A 102 -6.22 -25.11 29.54
C LYS A 102 -5.69 -25.33 30.95
#